data_AF-A0ABD4ZC99-F1
#
_entry.id   AF-A0ABD4ZC99-F1
#
_cell.length_a   1.000
_cell.length_b   1.000
_cell.length_c   1.000
_cell.angle_alpha   90.00
_cell.angle_beta   90.00
_cell.angle_gamma   90.00
#
_symmetry.space_group_name_H-M   'P 1'
#
loop_
_entity.id
_entity.type
_entity.pdbx_description
1 polymer ?
#
loop_
_entity_poly.entity_id
_entity_poly.type
_entity_poly.pdbx_seq_one_letter_code
_entity_poly.pdbx_strand_id
1 'polypeptide(L)' 'PYIAQVMNDAPAVAATDYMKLFAEQVRAFIPAQSYHVLGTDGFGRSDSRENLREHFEVDARYVVVAALHELAKQGKFD' A
#
# COMPACT_ATOMS: atom_id res chain seq x y z
N PRO A 1 -5.58 -11.18 -16.71
CA PRO A 1 -6.39 -10.02 -16.25
C PRO A 1 -5.69 -8.73 -16.70
N TYR A 2 -6.43 -7.66 -17.02
CA TYR A 2 -5.83 -6.42 -17.59
C TYR A 2 -4.73 -5.83 -16.70
N ILE A 3 -4.92 -5.85 -15.37
CA ILE A 3 -3.92 -5.36 -14.40
C ILE A 3 -2.54 -6.05 -14.53
N ALA A 4 -2.51 -7.36 -14.81
CA ALA A 4 -1.28 -8.12 -15.01
C ALA A 4 -0.58 -7.80 -16.35
N GLN A 5 -1.29 -7.21 -17.32
CA GLN A 5 -0.70 -6.76 -18.59
C GLN A 5 -0.07 -5.36 -18.46
N VAL A 6 -0.50 -4.58 -17.47
CA VAL A 6 -0.04 -3.21 -17.23
C VAL A 6 1.09 -3.16 -16.19
N MET A 7 1.01 -3.98 -15.15
CA MET A 7 2.01 -4.05 -14.08
C MET A 7 3.18 -4.98 -14.42
N ASN A 8 4.28 -4.86 -13.67
CA ASN A 8 5.44 -5.75 -13.72
C ASN A 8 5.63 -6.50 -12.39
N ASP A 9 6.72 -7.26 -12.27
CA ASP A 9 7.00 -8.17 -11.15
C ASP A 9 7.72 -7.54 -9.95
N ALA A 10 8.07 -6.25 -10.01
CA ALA A 10 8.70 -5.54 -8.89
C ALA A 10 7.75 -5.41 -7.69
N PRO A 11 8.26 -5.34 -6.44
CA PRO A 11 7.45 -5.08 -5.25
C PRO A 11 6.55 -3.85 -5.43
N ALA A 12 5.30 -3.99 -5.06
CA ALA A 12 4.29 -2.94 -5.24
C ALA A 12 3.67 -2.54 -3.90
N VAL A 13 3.42 -1.24 -3.75
CA VAL A 13 2.67 -0.67 -2.63
C VAL A 13 1.45 0.06 -3.19
N ALA A 14 0.27 -0.21 -2.62
CA ALA A 14 -0.95 0.55 -2.91
C ALA A 14 -1.42 1.26 -1.65
N ALA A 15 -1.88 2.51 -1.79
CA ALA A 15 -2.48 3.29 -0.72
C ALA A 15 -3.77 3.95 -1.24
N THR A 16 -4.86 3.85 -0.49
CA THR A 16 -6.16 4.40 -0.88
C THR A 16 -6.87 5.05 0.31
N ASP A 17 -7.73 6.04 0.06
CA ASP A 17 -8.63 6.64 1.08
C ASP A 17 -9.85 5.73 1.40
N TYR A 18 -9.69 4.42 1.22
CA TYR A 18 -10.64 3.37 1.58
C TYR A 18 -9.93 2.31 2.44
N MET A 19 -10.70 1.44 3.08
CA MET A 19 -10.16 0.26 3.76
C MET A 19 -9.28 -0.59 2.83
N LYS A 20 -8.28 -1.27 3.39
CA LYS A 20 -7.31 -2.10 2.64
C LYS A 20 -7.98 -3.07 1.68
N LEU A 21 -9.15 -3.62 2.05
CA LEU A 21 -9.90 -4.56 1.21
C LEU A 21 -10.15 -4.03 -0.21
N PHE A 22 -10.31 -2.72 -0.36
CA PHE A 22 -10.52 -2.08 -1.66
C PHE A 22 -9.34 -2.30 -2.62
N ALA A 23 -8.10 -2.16 -2.16
CA ALA A 23 -6.93 -2.43 -3.01
C ALA A 23 -6.49 -3.91 -2.96
N GLU A 24 -6.84 -4.64 -1.89
CA GLU A 24 -6.60 -6.08 -1.76
C GLU A 24 -7.43 -6.94 -2.73
N GLN A 25 -8.60 -6.46 -3.19
CA GLN A 25 -9.48 -7.23 -4.08
C GLN A 25 -8.81 -7.70 -5.38
N VAL A 26 -7.75 -7.02 -5.82
CA VAL A 26 -6.99 -7.38 -7.03
C VAL A 26 -5.77 -8.26 -6.77
N ARG A 27 -5.46 -8.61 -5.51
CA ARG A 27 -4.21 -9.31 -5.13
C ARG A 27 -3.94 -10.57 -5.95
N ALA A 28 -4.96 -11.39 -6.21
CA ALA A 28 -4.83 -12.62 -7.00
C ALA A 28 -4.39 -12.38 -8.45
N PHE A 29 -4.46 -11.15 -8.93
CA PHE A 29 -4.13 -10.74 -10.30
C PHE A 29 -2.85 -9.90 -10.37
N ILE A 30 -2.21 -9.57 -9.25
CA ILE A 30 -0.99 -8.77 -9.20
C ILE A 30 0.22 -9.64 -9.59
N PRO A 31 1.02 -9.24 -10.60
CA PRO A 31 2.20 -10.01 -11.02
C PRO A 31 3.44 -9.79 -10.13
N ALA A 32 3.39 -8.84 -9.19
CA ALA A 32 4.48 -8.51 -8.28
C ALA A 32 4.81 -9.65 -7.30
N GLN A 33 6.10 -9.80 -6.98
CA GLN A 33 6.55 -10.76 -5.95
C GLN A 33 5.96 -10.45 -4.56
N SER A 34 5.77 -9.16 -4.25
CA SER A 34 5.04 -8.73 -3.08
C SER A 34 4.17 -7.52 -3.39
N TYR A 35 3.04 -7.46 -2.70
CA TYR A 35 2.06 -6.39 -2.81
C TYR A 35 1.67 -5.99 -1.39
N HIS A 36 1.96 -4.76 -0.99
CA HIS A 36 1.61 -4.23 0.33
C HIS A 36 0.50 -3.20 0.18
N VAL A 37 -0.52 -3.26 1.03
CA VAL A 37 -1.70 -2.39 0.94
C VAL A 37 -1.86 -1.57 2.21
N LEU A 38 -1.89 -0.25 2.03
CA LEU A 38 -2.27 0.75 3.01
C LEU A 38 -3.71 1.18 2.76
N GLY A 39 -4.46 1.41 3.83
CA GLY A 39 -5.87 1.77 3.74
C GLY A 39 -6.39 2.30 5.06
N THR A 40 -7.48 3.03 4.99
CA THR A 40 -8.09 3.76 6.10
C THR A 40 -9.06 2.86 6.87
N ASP A 41 -8.60 1.70 7.32
CA ASP A 41 -9.38 0.80 8.16
C ASP A 41 -9.67 1.44 9.53
N GLY A 42 -10.89 1.29 10.03
CA GLY A 42 -11.32 1.86 11.31
C GLY A 42 -12.33 3.00 11.16
N PHE A 43 -12.73 3.57 12.30
CA PHE A 43 -13.68 4.67 12.34
C PHE A 43 -13.01 6.02 12.07
N GLY A 44 -13.72 6.89 11.34
CA GLY A 44 -13.31 8.27 11.14
C GLY A 44 -13.26 9.07 12.44
N ARG A 45 -12.44 10.14 12.43
CA ARG A 45 -12.40 11.17 13.47
C ARG A 45 -12.27 12.56 12.84
N SER A 46 -12.61 13.60 13.58
CA SER A 46 -12.50 14.98 13.11
C SER A 46 -11.08 15.49 13.35
N ASP A 47 -10.36 15.80 12.27
CA ASP A 47 -9.02 16.40 12.31
C ASP A 47 -8.66 16.99 10.93
N SER A 48 -7.48 17.59 10.80
CA SER A 48 -6.93 18.02 9.52
C SER A 48 -6.62 16.83 8.60
N ARG A 49 -6.55 17.06 7.28
CA ARG A 49 -6.21 16.00 6.32
C ARG A 49 -4.83 15.39 6.55
N GLU A 50 -3.86 16.21 6.96
CA GLU A 50 -2.50 15.76 7.26
C GLU A 50 -2.53 14.79 8.44
N ASN A 51 -3.14 15.20 9.56
CA ASN A 51 -3.26 14.37 10.76
C ASN A 51 -4.08 13.11 10.51
N LEU A 52 -5.12 13.16 9.68
CA LEU A 52 -5.92 11.98 9.34
C LEU A 52 -5.15 10.99 8.47
N ARG A 53 -4.37 11.45 7.50
CA ARG A 53 -3.57 10.56 6.63
C ARG A 53 -2.40 9.93 7.38
N GLU A 54 -1.84 10.65 8.35
CA GLU A 54 -0.91 10.07 9.32
C GLU A 54 -1.60 9.04 10.20
N HIS A 55 -2.75 9.38 10.79
CA HIS A 55 -3.50 8.50 11.68
C HIS A 55 -3.88 7.18 11.03
N PHE A 56 -4.36 7.23 9.80
CA PHE A 56 -4.73 6.04 9.01
C PHE A 56 -3.55 5.40 8.31
N GLU A 57 -2.33 5.93 8.46
CA GLU A 57 -1.11 5.31 7.93
C GLU A 57 -1.10 5.23 6.39
N VAL A 58 -1.67 6.23 5.70
CA VAL A 58 -1.80 6.28 4.23
C VAL A 58 -1.05 7.45 3.58
N ASP A 59 -0.29 8.23 4.36
CA ASP A 59 0.51 9.32 3.81
C ASP A 59 1.80 8.84 3.11
N ALA A 60 2.54 9.79 2.54
CA ALA A 60 3.77 9.51 1.81
C ALA A 60 4.86 8.84 2.68
N ARG A 61 4.91 9.11 3.99
CA ARG A 61 5.90 8.50 4.90
C ARG A 61 5.63 7.01 5.03
N TYR A 62 4.37 6.62 5.20
CA TYR A 62 3.98 5.22 5.28
C TYR A 62 4.16 4.47 3.95
N VAL A 63 3.93 5.13 2.81
CA VAL A 63 4.26 4.56 1.48
C VAL A 63 5.76 4.29 1.37
N VAL A 64 6.61 5.22 1.80
CA VAL A 64 8.07 5.04 1.80
C VAL A 64 8.48 3.89 2.71
N VAL A 65 7.99 3.84 3.95
CA VAL A 65 8.31 2.75 4.89
C VAL A 65 7.86 1.40 4.35
N ALA A 66 6.64 1.29 3.79
CA ALA A 66 6.15 0.04 3.21
C ALA A 66 7.00 -0.41 2.01
N ALA A 67 7.35 0.52 1.10
CA ALA A 67 8.19 0.21 -0.04
C ALA A 67 9.58 -0.25 0.40
N LEU A 68 10.15 0.44 1.40
CA LEU A 68 11.47 0.10 1.89
C LEU A 68 11.47 -1.26 2.60
N HIS A 69 10.47 -1.52 3.42
CA HIS A 69 10.30 -2.80 4.12
C HIS A 69 10.22 -3.98 3.15
N GLU A 70 9.50 -3.84 2.04
CA GLU A 70 9.39 -4.89 1.03
C GLU A 70 10.72 -5.15 0.30
N LEU A 71 11.54 -4.12 0.09
CA LEU A 71 12.88 -4.29 -0.49
C LEU A 71 13.87 -4.88 0.53
N ALA A 72 13.78 -4.50 1.82
CA ALA A 72 14.60 -5.07 2.90
C ALA A 72 14.32 -6.57 3.09
N LYS A 73 13.04 -6.99 3.03
CA LYS A 73 12.68 -8.43 3.01
C LYS A 73 13.31 -9.23 1.87
N GLN A 74 13.62 -8.57 0.76
CA GLN A 74 14.31 -9.16 -0.38
C GLN A 74 15.84 -9.12 -0.25
N GLY A 75 16.37 -8.61 0.87
CA GLY A 75 17.81 -8.46 1.09
C GLY A 75 18.46 -7.39 0.21
N LYS A 76 17.69 -6.41 -0.29
CA LYS A 76 18.21 -5.36 -1.19
C LYS A 76 18.85 -4.19 -0.44
N PHE A 77 18.58 -4.03 0.87
CA PHE A 77 19.29 -3.15 1.81
C PHE A 77 18.91 -3.50 3.26
N ASP A 78 19.65 -2.94 4.22
CA ASP A 78 19.47 -3.07 5.68
C ASP A 78 18.51 -2.00 6.24
#